data_AF-A0AA95MJG7-F1
#
_entry.id   AF-A0AA95MJG7-F1
#
_cell.length_a   1.000
_cell.length_b   1.000
_cell.length_c   1.000
_cell.angle_alpha   90.00
_cell.angle_beta   90.00
_cell.angle_gamma   90.00
#
_symmetry.space_group_name_H-M   'P 1'
#
loop_
_entity.id
_entity.type
_entity.pdbx_description
1 polymer ?
#
loop_
_entity_poly.entity_id
_entity_poly.type
_entity_poly.pdbx_seq_one_letter_code
_entity_poly.pdbx_strand_id
1 'polypeptide(L)' 'MNFQFDLIEDKVEFFEANNLKTLQKKIEAQIDENRAILLGVHSVSHQMHVNENGQTYFTAVVHFKKK' A
#
# COMPACT_ATOMS: atom_id res chain seq x y z
N MET A 1 32.24 10.07 12.72
CA MET A 1 31.30 10.06 11.57
C MET A 1 29.90 10.19 12.14
N ASN A 2 29.18 11.27 11.82
CA ASN A 2 27.75 11.35 12.13
C ASN A 2 27.00 10.78 10.93
N PHE A 3 26.46 9.57 11.06
CA PHE A 3 25.56 9.00 10.06
C PHE A 3 24.19 9.65 10.25
N GLN A 4 23.90 10.66 9.44
CA GLN A 4 22.55 11.20 9.34
C GLN A 4 21.79 10.34 8.33
N PHE A 5 20.92 9.48 8.85
CA PHE A 5 20.01 8.70 8.01
C PHE A 5 18.79 9.56 7.68
N ASP A 6 18.69 10.01 6.44
CA ASP A 6 17.45 10.56 5.91
C ASP A 6 16.48 9.38 5.68
N LEU A 7 15.71 9.08 6.72
CA LEU A 7 14.68 8.05 6.68
C LEU A 7 13.45 8.60 5.96
N ILE A 8 12.85 7.77 5.10
CA ILE A 8 11.53 8.06 4.54
C ILE A 8 10.53 8.14 5.70
N GLU A 9 9.78 9.23 5.79
CA GLU A 9 8.79 9.44 6.85
C GLU A 9 7.38 9.07 6.42
N ASP A 10 7.03 9.34 5.16
CA ASP A 10 5.72 9.08 4.58
C ASP A 10 5.87 8.45 3.19
N LYS A 11 5.05 7.46 2.90
CA LYS A 11 4.96 6.79 1.60
C LYS A 11 3.50 6.47 1.31
N VAL A 12 2.97 6.91 0.17
CA VAL A 12 1.62 6.56 -0.29
C VAL A 12 1.74 5.63 -1.48
N GLU A 13 1.04 4.50 -1.43
CA GLU A 13 1.05 3.49 -2.49
C GLU A 13 -0.38 3.13 -2.92
N PHE A 14 -0.54 2.95 -4.23
CA PHE A 14 -1.79 2.59 -4.86
C PHE A 14 -1.74 1.13 -5.31
N PHE A 15 -2.78 0.38 -4.97
CA PHE A 15 -2.91 -1.01 -5.33
C PHE A 15 -4.20 -1.23 -6.10
N GLU A 16 -4.16 -2.16 -7.04
CA GLU A 16 -5.34 -2.62 -7.75
C GLU A 16 -5.31 -4.13 -7.99
N ALA A 17 -6.47 -4.75 -8.05
CA ALA A 17 -6.65 -6.12 -8.53
C ALA A 17 -8.09 -6.40 -8.96
N ASN A 18 -8.27 -7.47 -9.74
CA ASN A 18 -9.59 -7.93 -10.19
C ASN A 18 -10.36 -8.69 -9.10
N ASN A 19 -9.76 -8.94 -7.93
CA ASN A 19 -10.41 -9.54 -6.78
C ASN A 19 -9.72 -9.13 -5.48
N LEU A 20 -10.47 -9.15 -4.37
CA LEU A 20 -9.98 -8.75 -3.04
C LEU A 20 -8.82 -9.60 -2.54
N LYS A 21 -8.81 -10.90 -2.82
CA LYS A 21 -7.74 -11.81 -2.36
C LYS A 21 -6.38 -11.45 -2.98
N THR A 22 -6.37 -11.10 -4.27
CA THR A 22 -5.16 -10.63 -4.94
C THR A 22 -4.76 -9.25 -4.44
N LEU A 23 -5.72 -8.34 -4.23
CA LEU A 23 -5.45 -7.01 -3.66
C LEU A 23 -4.78 -7.12 -2.28
N GLN A 24 -5.36 -7.94 -1.39
CA GLN A 24 -4.83 -8.20 -0.06
C GLN A 24 -3.39 -8.70 -0.11
N LYS A 25 -3.10 -9.71 -0.92
CA LYS A 25 -1.74 -10.27 -1.05
C LYS A 25 -0.72 -9.23 -1.50
N LYS A 26 -1.09 -8.33 -2.42
CA LYS A 26 -0.21 -7.24 -2.86
C LYS A 26 0.10 -6.27 -1.72
N ILE A 27 -0.92 -5.89 -0.94
CA ILE A 27 -0.76 -4.99 0.20
C ILE A 27 0.09 -5.65 1.29
N GLU A 28 -0.15 -6.92 1.61
CA GLU A 28 0.63 -7.67 2.62
C GLU A 28 2.11 -7.78 2.24
N ALA A 29 2.41 -8.11 0.98
CA ALA A 29 3.79 -8.14 0.50
C ALA A 29 4.49 -6.78 0.67
N GLN A 30 3.80 -5.68 0.33
CA GLN A 30 4.36 -4.34 0.48
C GLN A 30 4.53 -3.92 1.94
N ILE A 31 3.64 -4.37 2.84
CA ILE A 31 3.79 -4.16 4.29
C ILE A 31 5.10 -4.80 4.78
N ASP A 32 5.42 -6.02 4.34
CA ASP A 32 6.65 -6.71 4.74
C ASP A 32 7.90 -6.03 4.21
N GLU A 33 7.88 -5.53 2.98
CA GLU A 33 8.98 -4.71 2.42
C GLU A 33 9.14 -3.39 3.18
N ASN A 34 8.05 -2.67 3.46
CA ASN A 34 8.08 -1.37 4.13
C ASN A 34 8.53 -1.47 5.60
N ARG A 35 8.34 -2.63 6.25
CA ARG A 35 8.91 -2.89 7.59
C ARG A 35 10.44 -2.82 7.60
N ALA A 36 11.11 -3.24 6.52
CA ALA A 36 12.57 -3.21 6.43
C ALA A 36 13.13 -1.77 6.43
N ILE A 37 12.31 -0.79 6.05
CA ILE A 37 12.65 0.64 6.03
C ILE A 37 11.91 1.44 7.12
N LEU A 38 11.49 0.76 8.21
CA LEU A 38 10.88 1.36 9.40
C LEU A 38 9.53 2.07 9.18
N LEU A 39 8.86 1.77 8.07
CA LEU A 39 7.50 2.25 7.80
C LEU A 39 6.45 1.23 8.31
N GLY A 40 5.32 1.74 8.79
CA GLY A 40 4.13 0.98 9.16
C GLY A 40 2.87 1.54 8.50
N VAL A 41 1.78 0.78 8.50
CA VAL A 41 0.49 1.25 7.94
C VAL A 41 -0.11 2.32 8.85
N HIS A 42 -0.30 3.52 8.31
CA HIS A 42 -1.01 4.61 8.96
C HIS A 42 -2.51 4.58 8.63
N SER A 43 -2.86 4.41 7.36
CA SER A 43 -4.25 4.30 6.92
C SER A 43 -4.39 3.49 5.63
N VAL A 44 -5.59 2.95 5.41
CA VAL A 44 -5.96 2.23 4.18
C VAL A 44 -7.35 2.69 3.74
N SER A 45 -7.45 3.17 2.50
CA SER A 45 -8.72 3.54 1.87
C SER A 45 -9.02 2.60 0.72
N HIS A 46 -10.21 2.00 0.68
CA HIS A 46 -10.63 1.09 -0.38
C HIS A 46 -11.65 1.75 -1.30
N GLN A 47 -11.57 1.40 -2.58
CA GLN A 47 -12.59 1.74 -3.57
C GLN A 47 -12.81 0.54 -4.50
N MET A 48 -14.02 0.43 -5.04
CA MET A 48 -14.36 -0.55 -6.06
C MET A 48 -15.02 0.18 -7.21
N HIS A 49 -14.67 -0.20 -8.43
CA HIS A 49 -15.36 0.26 -9.63
C HIS A 49 -15.65 -0.91 -10.57
N VAL A 50 -16.73 -0.79 -11.33
CA VAL A 50 -17.09 -1.72 -12.39
C VAL A 50 -16.90 -0.98 -13.71
N ASN A 51 -16.10 -1.54 -14.62
CA ASN A 51 -15.92 -0.94 -15.94
C ASN A 51 -17.13 -1.19 -16.86
N GLU A 52 -17.12 -0.59 -18.04
CA GLU A 52 -18.19 -0.72 -19.05
C GLU A 52 -18.45 -2.17 -19.50
N ASN A 53 -17.43 -3.04 -19.36
CA ASN A 53 -17.49 -4.46 -19.69
C ASN A 53 -17.98 -5.33 -18.52
N GLY A 54 -18.37 -4.74 -17.39
CA GLY A 54 -18.82 -5.45 -16.20
C GLY A 54 -17.71 -6.05 -15.34
N GLN A 55 -16.43 -5.76 -15.63
CA GLN A 55 -15.31 -6.23 -14.81
C GLN A 55 -15.16 -5.38 -13.55
N THR A 56 -15.07 -6.05 -12.41
CA THR A 56 -14.82 -5.40 -11.13
C THR A 56 -13.32 -5.18 -10.91
N TYR A 57 -12.97 -3.96 -10.53
CA TYR A 57 -11.64 -3.60 -10.05
C TYR A 57 -11.75 -3.15 -8.60
N PHE A 58 -10.88 -3.71 -7.77
CA PHE A 58 -10.72 -3.33 -6.38
C PHE A 58 -9.42 -2.55 -6.27
N THR A 59 -9.49 -1.35 -5.70
CA THR A 59 -8.35 -0.47 -5.49
C THR A 59 -8.18 -0.13 -4.03
N ALA A 60 -6.94 0.11 -3.61
CA ALA A 60 -6.64 0.62 -2.30
C ALA A 60 -5.54 1.68 -2.35
N VAL A 61 -5.66 2.70 -1.52
CA VAL A 61 -4.59 3.65 -1.20
C VAL A 61 -4.10 3.31 0.20
N VAL A 62 -2.82 2.98 0.32
CA VAL A 62 -2.18 2.71 1.61
C VAL A 62 -1.21 3.83 1.92
N HIS A 63 -1.43 4.51 3.04
CA HIS A 63 -0.47 5.47 3.58
C HIS A 63 0.40 4.73 4.59
N PHE A 64 1.66 4.57 4.26
CA PHE A 64 2.70 4.11 5.16
C PHE A 64 3.39 5.30 5.81
N LYS A 65 3.64 5.21 7.11
CA LYS A 65 4.31 6.24 7.89
C LYS A 65 5.37 5.62 8.79
N LYS A 66 6.45 6.36 9.03
CA LYS A 66 7.48 5.99 9.99
C LYS A 66 6.84 5.69 11.34
N LYS A 67 7.24 4.57 11.93
CA LYS A 67 6.83 4.17 13.28
C LYS A 67 7.36 5.10 14.35
#